data_AF-A0A967F9T5-F1
#
_entry.id   AF-A0A967F9T5-F1
#
_cell.length_a   1.000
_cell.length_b   1.000
_cell.length_c   1.000
_cell.angle_alpha   90.00
_cell.angle_beta   90.00
_cell.angle_gamma   90.00
#
_symmetry.space_group_name_H-M   'P 1'
#
loop_
_entity.id
_entity.type
_entity.pdbx_description
1 polymer ?
#
loop_
_entity_poly.entity_id
_entity_poly.type
_entity_poly.pdbx_seq_one_letter_code
_entity_poly.pdbx_strand_id
1 'polypeptide(L)'
;MSGDYKQKLKQRLPITRLLEFYGARHVSSDLYHCHPNLGHASEDKHPSLIANDARGVAKCLGNCALNQGSSDIFEVIKRAEKCNFNDALKRAGEIANLPEFGQESARPSQRPFKKKKGLDNKDLNRVPKVYALEERHQAWLEQRFSAEWRWLADYFNIKAWHYHIAVPIDRSEVNWVFIPLDKQKDQTFYRGPSRS
;
A
#
# COMPACT_ATOMS: atom_id res chain seq x y z
N MET A 1 6.43 13.30 -1.86
CA MET A 1 6.31 13.41 -0.38
C MET A 1 7.61 12.91 0.22
N SER A 2 8.28 13.78 0.98
CA SER A 2 9.73 13.80 1.16
C SER A 2 10.29 12.60 1.91
N GLY A 3 11.48 12.13 1.50
CA GLY A 3 12.25 11.11 2.23
C GLY A 3 12.48 11.48 3.70
N ASP A 4 12.49 12.79 3.99
CA ASP A 4 12.65 13.34 5.34
C ASP A 4 11.55 12.90 6.32
N TYR A 5 10.30 12.80 5.87
CA TYR A 5 9.21 12.40 6.78
C TYR A 5 9.32 10.93 7.21
N LYS A 6 9.69 10.05 6.27
CA LYS A 6 9.93 8.63 6.58
C LYS A 6 11.10 8.44 7.53
N GLN A 7 12.15 9.25 7.38
CA GLN A 7 13.32 9.19 8.24
C GLN A 7 13.02 9.73 9.65
N LYS A 8 12.29 10.85 9.76
CA LYS A 8 11.79 11.37 11.04
C LYS A 8 10.88 10.36 11.76
N LEU A 9 10.01 9.66 11.04
CA LEU A 9 9.18 8.59 11.59
C LEU A 9 10.01 7.45 12.15
N LYS A 10 10.99 6.94 11.40
CA LYS A 10 11.88 5.87 11.86
C LYS A 10 12.70 6.25 13.09
N GLN A 11 13.03 7.54 13.26
CA GLN A 11 13.72 8.03 14.45
C GLN A 11 12.80 8.18 15.67
N ARG A 12 11.54 8.53 15.46
CA ARG A 12 10.56 8.81 16.54
C ARG A 12 9.77 7.58 16.98
N LEU A 13 9.65 6.60 16.10
CA LEU A 13 8.93 5.36 16.32
C LEU A 13 9.89 4.17 16.13
N PRO A 14 10.65 3.80 17.18
CA PRO A 14 11.41 2.56 17.16
C PRO A 14 10.48 1.36 16.98
N ILE A 15 11.00 0.29 16.39
CA ILE A 15 10.18 -0.89 16.04
C ILE A 15 9.65 -1.55 17.32
N THR A 16 10.44 -1.59 18.40
CA THR A 16 10.03 -2.10 19.72
C THR A 16 8.78 -1.41 20.25
N ARG A 17 8.76 -0.07 20.25
CA ARG A 17 7.61 0.73 20.67
C ARG A 17 6.36 0.47 19.84
N LEU A 18 6.53 0.23 18.54
CA LEU A 18 5.41 -0.14 17.68
C LEU A 18 4.85 -1.53 18.03
N LEU A 19 5.72 -2.50 18.30
CA LEU A 19 5.28 -3.86 18.67
C LEU A 19 4.54 -3.84 20.00
N GLU A 20 5.04 -3.10 20.99
CA GLU A 20 4.39 -2.91 22.29
C GLU A 20 3.03 -2.23 22.15
N PHE A 21 2.90 -1.24 21.27
CA PHE A 21 1.62 -0.60 20.96
C PHE A 21 0.58 -1.61 20.46
N TYR A 22 0.99 -2.59 19.66
CA TYR A 22 0.11 -3.68 19.20
C TYR A 22 0.00 -4.85 20.20
N GLY A 23 0.54 -4.71 21.41
CA GLY A 23 0.38 -5.65 22.51
C GLY A 23 1.48 -6.71 22.62
N ALA A 24 2.58 -6.59 21.87
CA ALA A 24 3.73 -7.47 22.09
C ALA A 24 4.30 -7.27 23.50
N ARG A 25 4.59 -8.37 24.19
CA ARG A 25 5.13 -8.31 25.56
C ARG A 25 6.62 -8.59 25.56
N HIS A 26 7.41 -7.66 26.07
CA HIS A 26 8.85 -7.80 26.19
C HIS A 26 9.23 -8.93 27.15
N VAL A 27 10.27 -9.68 26.80
CA VAL A 27 10.84 -10.74 27.64
C VAL A 27 12.29 -10.42 28.01
N SER A 28 13.15 -10.20 27.01
CA SER A 28 14.57 -9.93 27.24
C SER A 28 15.26 -9.39 25.99
N SER A 29 16.13 -8.38 26.14
CA SER A 29 16.85 -7.71 25.04
C SER A 29 15.91 -7.39 23.86
N ASP A 30 15.93 -8.25 22.84
CA ASP A 30 15.28 -8.06 21.54
C ASP A 30 14.08 -9.00 21.37
N LEU A 31 13.74 -9.80 22.38
CA LEU A 31 12.80 -10.90 22.31
C LEU A 31 11.47 -10.57 23.01
N TYR A 32 10.37 -10.88 22.33
CA TYR A 32 9.00 -10.56 22.68
C TYR A 32 8.06 -11.76 22.49
N HIS A 33 6.98 -11.80 23.26
CA HIS A 33 5.81 -12.60 22.92
C HIS A 33 5.03 -11.90 21.81
N CYS A 34 4.69 -12.65 20.76
CA CYS A 34 3.84 -12.15 19.68
C CYS A 34 2.38 -12.12 20.14
N HIS A 35 1.69 -11.02 19.84
CA HIS A 35 0.29 -10.82 20.19
C HIS A 35 -0.63 -11.05 18.97
N PRO A 36 -1.89 -11.52 19.15
CA PRO A 36 -2.81 -11.75 18.04
C PRO A 36 -3.02 -10.55 17.10
N ASN A 37 -2.95 -9.32 17.62
CA ASN A 37 -3.05 -8.11 16.81
C ASN A 37 -1.92 -7.95 15.79
N LEU A 38 -0.81 -8.66 15.95
CA LEU A 38 0.29 -8.73 14.98
C LEU A 38 0.12 -9.87 13.97
N GLY A 39 -1.06 -10.51 13.95
CA GLY A 39 -1.40 -11.60 13.03
C GLY A 39 -0.93 -12.97 13.50
N HIS A 40 -0.79 -13.18 14.81
CA HIS A 40 -0.66 -14.51 15.41
C HIS A 40 -2.05 -15.11 15.68
N ALA A 41 -2.25 -16.41 15.48
CA ALA A 41 -3.58 -17.03 15.66
C ALA A 41 -4.06 -17.05 17.12
N SER A 42 -3.12 -17.02 18.06
CA SER A 42 -3.33 -16.97 19.52
C SER A 42 -2.14 -16.29 20.18
N GLU A 43 -2.26 -15.85 21.43
CA GLU A 43 -1.10 -15.36 22.17
C GLU A 43 -0.05 -16.47 22.30
N ASP A 44 1.19 -16.11 22.00
CA ASP A 44 2.29 -17.05 21.99
C ASP A 44 2.68 -17.47 23.41
N LYS A 45 2.61 -18.77 23.69
CA LYS A 45 3.05 -19.36 24.97
C LYS A 45 4.57 -19.24 25.16
N HIS A 46 5.32 -19.14 24.07
CA HIS A 46 6.77 -18.98 24.07
C HIS A 46 7.15 -17.73 23.26
N PRO A 47 8.15 -16.97 23.69
CA PRO A 47 8.56 -15.79 22.95
C PRO A 47 9.11 -16.17 21.57
N SER A 48 8.57 -15.53 20.53
CA SER A 48 8.83 -15.87 19.13
C SER A 48 9.15 -14.64 18.27
N LEU A 49 8.93 -13.43 18.80
CA LEU A 49 9.06 -12.18 18.07
C LEU A 49 10.38 -11.50 18.43
N ILE A 50 11.22 -11.24 17.44
CA ILE A 50 12.51 -10.58 17.61
C ILE A 50 12.44 -9.19 16.98
N ALA A 51 12.86 -8.17 17.73
CA ALA A 51 12.87 -6.77 17.32
C ALA A 51 14.30 -6.21 17.35
N ASN A 52 14.69 -5.49 16.31
CA ASN A 52 15.99 -4.83 16.25
C ASN A 52 15.81 -3.36 15.88
N ASP A 53 15.89 -2.47 16.87
CA ASP A 53 15.72 -1.03 16.69
C ASP A 53 16.83 -0.40 15.85
N ALA A 54 18.08 -0.89 15.96
CA ALA A 54 19.20 -0.38 15.17
C ALA A 54 18.97 -0.54 13.65
N ARG A 55 18.28 -1.63 13.26
CA ARG A 55 17.88 -1.89 11.88
C ARG A 55 16.45 -1.44 11.56
N GLY A 56 15.65 -1.14 12.57
CA GLY A 56 14.25 -0.75 12.46
C GLY A 56 13.35 -1.88 11.92
N VAL A 57 13.64 -3.14 12.27
CA VAL A 57 12.92 -4.31 11.76
C VAL A 57 12.56 -5.31 12.86
N ALA A 58 11.46 -6.03 12.65
CA ALA A 58 11.02 -7.13 13.49
C ALA A 58 10.78 -8.39 12.67
N LYS A 59 10.96 -9.56 13.28
CA LYS A 59 10.71 -10.86 12.67
C LYS A 59 10.06 -11.78 13.69
N CYS A 60 8.98 -12.43 13.31
CA CYS A 60 8.40 -13.51 14.12
C CYS A 60 8.93 -14.87 13.64
N LEU A 61 9.32 -15.72 14.57
CA LEU A 61 9.74 -17.11 14.33
C LEU A 61 8.55 -18.09 14.41
N GLY A 62 7.42 -17.65 14.97
CA GLY A 62 6.16 -18.41 15.03
C GLY A 62 5.31 -18.29 13.77
N ASN A 63 4.17 -18.98 13.74
CA ASN A 63 3.20 -18.91 12.63
C ASN A 63 2.38 -17.62 12.71
N CYS A 64 3.00 -16.52 12.27
CA CYS A 64 2.41 -15.19 12.26
C CYS A 64 2.64 -14.50 10.91
N ALA A 65 1.79 -13.51 10.63
CA ALA A 65 1.93 -12.63 9.48
C ALA A 65 3.34 -12.02 9.33
N LEU A 66 4.12 -11.88 10.41
CA LEU A 66 5.50 -11.36 10.42
C LEU A 66 6.60 -12.42 10.18
N ASN A 67 6.25 -13.67 9.85
CA ASN A 67 7.21 -14.75 9.62
C ASN A 67 7.92 -14.66 8.24
N GLN A 68 7.27 -14.06 7.24
CA GLN A 68 7.77 -13.98 5.86
C GLN A 68 8.84 -12.90 5.62
N GLY A 69 9.83 -12.79 6.51
CA GLY A 69 10.96 -11.87 6.39
C GLY A 69 10.96 -10.73 7.42
N SER A 70 12.06 -9.98 7.46
CA SER A 70 12.21 -8.83 8.38
C SER A 70 11.22 -7.73 7.99
N SER A 71 10.31 -7.39 8.89
CA SER A 71 9.23 -6.41 8.69
C SER A 71 9.59 -5.09 9.34
N ASP A 72 9.56 -4.00 8.58
CA ASP A 72 9.77 -2.65 9.12
C ASP A 72 8.48 -2.08 9.75
N ILE A 73 8.56 -0.88 10.33
CA ILE A 73 7.44 -0.23 11.02
C ILE A 73 6.17 -0.14 10.15
N PHE A 74 6.31 0.02 8.83
CA PHE A 74 5.16 0.16 7.94
C PHE A 74 4.56 -1.19 7.58
N GLU A 75 5.39 -2.20 7.31
CA GLU A 75 4.92 -3.57 7.09
C GLU A 75 4.20 -4.15 8.32
N VAL A 76 4.70 -3.84 9.53
CA VAL A 76 4.01 -4.23 10.77
C VAL A 76 2.61 -3.62 10.85
N ILE A 77 2.46 -2.31 10.65
CA ILE A 77 1.16 -1.63 10.68
C ILE A 77 0.23 -2.17 9.60
N LYS A 78 0.71 -2.31 8.36
CA LYS A 78 -0.08 -2.83 7.24
C LYS A 78 -0.67 -4.21 7.56
N ARG A 79 0.11 -5.09 8.20
CA ARG A 79 -0.32 -6.45 8.54
C ARG A 79 -1.26 -6.47 9.74
N ALA A 80 -0.97 -5.66 10.77
CA ALA A 80 -1.80 -5.55 11.96
C ALA A 80 -3.18 -4.95 11.66
N GLU A 81 -3.21 -3.87 10.86
CA GLU A 81 -4.44 -3.11 10.57
C GLU A 81 -5.06 -3.43 9.20
N LYS A 82 -4.44 -4.32 8.42
CA LYS A 82 -4.87 -4.70 7.06
C LYS A 82 -5.10 -3.48 6.16
N CYS A 83 -4.15 -2.55 6.16
CA CYS A 83 -4.24 -1.27 5.46
C CYS A 83 -3.16 -1.10 4.38
N ASN A 84 -3.32 -0.06 3.55
CA ASN A 84 -2.33 0.30 2.53
C ASN A 84 -1.17 1.12 3.14
N PHE A 85 -0.12 1.39 2.36
CA PHE A 85 1.07 2.10 2.84
C PHE A 85 0.79 3.55 3.29
N ASN A 86 -0.14 4.26 2.66
CA ASN A 86 -0.44 5.65 3.03
C ASN A 86 -1.16 5.73 4.38
N ASP A 87 -2.10 4.82 4.61
CA ASP A 87 -2.79 4.70 5.89
C ASP A 87 -1.81 4.25 6.98
N ALA A 88 -0.92 3.30 6.68
CA ALA A 88 0.15 2.89 7.59
C ALA A 88 1.11 4.05 7.93
N LEU A 89 1.40 4.92 6.97
CA LEU A 89 2.26 6.09 7.16
C LEU A 89 1.59 7.15 8.04
N LYS A 90 0.28 7.37 7.86
CA LYS A 90 -0.52 8.24 8.72
C LYS A 90 -0.59 7.68 10.15
N ARG A 91 -0.89 6.38 10.28
CA ARG A 91 -0.97 5.68 11.55
C ARG A 91 0.36 5.68 12.31
N ALA A 92 1.47 5.47 11.61
CA ALA A 92 2.79 5.62 12.19
C ALA A 92 3.02 7.03 12.76
N GLY A 93 2.55 8.07 12.06
CA GLY A 93 2.60 9.45 12.54
C GLY A 93 1.76 9.69 13.79
N GLU A 94 0.55 9.12 13.84
CA GLU A 94 -0.31 9.17 15.02
C GLU A 94 0.35 8.48 16.22
N ILE A 95 0.89 7.28 16.05
CA ILE A 95 1.57 6.52 17.12
C ILE A 95 2.86 7.22 17.57
N ALA A 96 3.58 7.86 16.63
CA ALA A 96 4.79 8.62 16.91
C ALA A 96 4.53 9.98 17.56
N ASN A 97 3.26 10.40 17.71
CA ASN A 97 2.85 11.75 18.13
C ASN A 97 3.56 12.85 17.31
N LEU A 98 3.65 12.68 16.00
CA LEU A 98 4.20 13.69 15.09
C LEU A 98 3.06 14.53 14.51
N PRO A 99 2.95 15.82 14.88
CA PRO A 99 1.90 16.70 14.38
C PRO A 99 2.26 17.24 12.98
N GLU A 100 2.40 16.36 11.98
CA GLU A 100 2.51 16.76 10.57
C GLU A 100 1.79 15.74 9.68
N PHE A 101 0.50 15.51 9.93
CA PHE A 101 -0.44 15.02 8.91
C PHE A 101 -1.87 15.24 9.42
N GLY A 102 -2.39 16.47 9.27
CA GLY A 102 -3.74 16.76 9.75
C GLY A 102 -4.13 18.23 9.75
N GLN A 103 -3.96 18.97 8.66
CA GLN A 103 -4.71 20.21 8.38
C GLN A 103 -4.48 20.70 6.95
N GLU A 104 -5.13 20.06 6.00
CA GLU A 104 -5.52 20.58 4.66
C GLU A 104 -6.33 19.43 4.03
N SER A 105 -7.60 19.52 3.65
CA SER A 105 -8.51 20.64 3.50
C SER A 105 -9.95 20.09 3.46
N ALA A 106 -10.91 20.97 3.76
CA ALA A 106 -12.33 20.70 3.93
C ALA A 106 -13.06 20.19 2.67
N ARG A 107 -14.12 19.41 2.91
CA ARG A 107 -15.36 19.14 2.12
C ARG A 107 -15.24 18.85 0.61
N PRO A 108 -15.92 17.80 0.10
CA PRO A 108 -16.09 17.61 -1.33
C PRO A 108 -17.11 18.60 -1.89
N SER A 109 -16.66 19.72 -2.45
CA SER A 109 -17.48 20.51 -3.38
C SER A 109 -17.48 19.80 -4.74
N GLN A 110 -18.58 19.12 -5.04
CA GLN A 110 -18.91 18.69 -6.39
C GLN A 110 -18.88 19.93 -7.32
N ARG A 111 -17.96 19.95 -8.27
CA ARG A 111 -18.08 20.80 -9.47
C ARG A 111 -18.22 19.90 -10.70
N PRO A 112 -19.11 20.23 -11.64
CA PRO A 112 -19.31 19.44 -12.84
C PRO A 112 -18.08 19.56 -13.76
N PHE A 113 -17.54 18.41 -14.17
CA PHE A 113 -16.44 18.34 -15.14
C PHE A 113 -16.89 18.92 -16.49
N LYS A 114 -16.30 20.05 -16.90
CA LYS A 114 -16.32 20.50 -18.30
C LYS A 114 -15.33 19.65 -19.10
N LYS A 115 -15.85 18.93 -20.10
CA LYS A 115 -15.06 18.20 -21.11
C LYS A 115 -14.08 19.15 -21.80
N LYS A 116 -12.77 18.91 -21.66
CA LYS A 116 -11.78 19.43 -22.63
C LYS A 116 -11.63 18.41 -23.76
N LYS A 117 -11.96 18.88 -24.97
CA LYS A 117 -11.69 18.24 -26.25
C LYS A 117 -10.18 18.16 -26.49
N GLY A 118 -9.77 17.05 -27.10
CA GLY A 118 -8.56 16.93 -27.93
C GLY A 118 -7.26 16.73 -27.16
N LEU A 119 -6.71 15.52 -27.24
CA LEU A 119 -5.26 15.34 -27.17
C LEU A 119 -4.84 14.44 -28.34
N ASP A 120 -4.64 15.10 -29.47
CA ASP A 120 -3.73 14.66 -30.52
C ASP A 120 -2.30 14.79 -29.99
N ASN A 121 -1.70 13.66 -29.61
CA ASN A 121 -0.29 13.32 -29.77
C ASN A 121 -0.08 11.92 -29.21
N LYS A 122 -0.16 10.90 -30.08
CA LYS A 122 0.12 9.50 -29.76
C LYS A 122 1.63 9.29 -29.70
N ASP A 123 2.27 9.86 -28.70
CA ASP A 123 3.58 9.37 -28.29
C ASP A 123 3.35 8.04 -27.55
N LEU A 124 3.27 6.95 -28.32
CA LEU A 124 2.97 5.60 -27.83
C LEU A 124 3.99 5.08 -26.82
N ASN A 125 5.15 5.73 -26.73
CA ASN A 125 6.22 5.41 -25.79
C ASN A 125 6.01 6.06 -24.41
N ARG A 126 5.08 7.01 -24.31
CA ARG A 126 4.82 7.72 -23.06
C ARG A 126 3.70 7.03 -22.31
N VAL A 127 4.05 6.41 -21.19
CA VAL A 127 3.06 5.81 -20.27
C VAL A 127 2.08 6.90 -19.85
N PRO A 128 0.78 6.73 -20.13
CA PRO A 128 -0.21 7.74 -19.80
C PRO A 128 -0.39 7.86 -18.27
N LYS A 129 -0.81 9.05 -17.82
CA LYS A 129 -1.00 9.33 -16.39
C LYS A 129 -2.17 8.51 -15.83
N VAL A 130 -1.87 7.57 -14.96
CA VAL A 130 -2.86 6.73 -14.25
C VAL A 130 -3.37 7.39 -12.97
N TYR A 131 -4.57 7.00 -12.54
CA TYR A 131 -5.26 7.52 -11.36
C TYR A 131 -5.97 6.38 -10.60
N ALA A 132 -6.54 6.68 -9.43
CA ALA A 132 -7.26 5.69 -8.62
C ALA A 132 -8.50 5.13 -9.36
N LEU A 133 -8.91 3.92 -9.00
CA LEU A 133 -10.08 3.27 -9.63
C LEU A 133 -11.36 4.08 -9.37
N GLU A 134 -11.97 4.59 -10.43
CA GLU A 134 -13.32 5.19 -10.38
C GLU A 134 -14.41 4.10 -10.41
N GLU A 135 -15.65 4.43 -10.03
CA GLU A 135 -16.79 3.48 -9.94
C GLU A 135 -16.93 2.57 -11.17
N ARG A 136 -16.78 3.09 -12.39
CA ARG A 136 -16.84 2.29 -13.63
C ARG A 136 -15.76 1.21 -13.73
N HIS A 137 -14.57 1.47 -13.21
CA HIS A 137 -13.45 0.51 -13.19
C HIS A 137 -13.69 -0.54 -12.11
N GLN A 138 -14.18 -0.09 -10.95
CA GLN A 138 -14.55 -0.96 -9.84
C GLN A 138 -15.68 -1.91 -10.24
N ALA A 139 -16.74 -1.41 -10.88
CA ALA A 139 -17.84 -2.21 -11.40
C ALA A 139 -17.36 -3.25 -12.42
N TRP A 140 -16.43 -2.90 -13.30
CA TRP A 140 -15.84 -3.85 -14.24
C TRP A 140 -15.05 -4.95 -13.52
N LEU A 141 -14.24 -4.56 -12.52
CA LEU A 141 -13.45 -5.50 -11.72
C LEU A 141 -14.35 -6.41 -10.88
N GLU A 142 -15.41 -5.86 -10.27
CA GLU A 142 -16.41 -6.58 -9.51
C GLU A 142 -17.20 -7.58 -10.37
N GLN A 143 -17.59 -7.18 -11.59
CA GLN A 143 -18.23 -8.08 -12.53
C GLN A 143 -17.32 -9.26 -12.91
N ARG A 144 -16.00 -9.03 -13.02
CA ARG A 144 -15.03 -10.01 -13.52
C ARG A 144 -14.50 -10.95 -12.43
N PHE A 145 -14.30 -10.41 -11.24
CA PHE A 145 -13.60 -11.06 -10.14
C PHE A 145 -14.44 -11.15 -8.86
N SER A 146 -15.69 -10.70 -8.90
CA SER A 146 -16.64 -10.77 -7.77
C SER A 146 -16.05 -10.12 -6.51
N ALA A 147 -16.37 -10.61 -5.31
CA ALA A 147 -15.92 -10.00 -4.05
C ALA A 147 -14.39 -9.87 -3.89
N GLU A 148 -13.62 -10.67 -4.62
CA GLU A 148 -12.15 -10.69 -4.60
C GLU A 148 -11.52 -9.52 -5.38
N TRP A 149 -12.33 -8.75 -6.10
CA TRP A 149 -11.82 -7.69 -6.98
C TRP A 149 -11.00 -6.64 -6.23
N ARG A 150 -11.38 -6.33 -4.98
CA ARG A 150 -10.67 -5.37 -4.12
C ARG A 150 -9.30 -5.91 -3.74
N TRP A 151 -9.23 -7.17 -3.32
CA TRP A 151 -7.97 -7.83 -3.01
C TRP A 151 -7.04 -7.87 -4.22
N LEU A 152 -7.56 -8.23 -5.41
CA LEU A 152 -6.77 -8.23 -6.65
C LEU A 152 -6.28 -6.82 -7.01
N ALA A 153 -7.15 -5.82 -6.89
CA ALA A 153 -6.80 -4.44 -7.17
C ALA A 153 -5.66 -3.96 -6.27
N ASP A 154 -5.73 -4.26 -4.97
CA ASP A 154 -4.71 -3.87 -4.01
C ASP A 154 -3.42 -4.68 -4.18
N TYR A 155 -3.53 -5.99 -4.35
CA TYR A 155 -2.39 -6.90 -4.48
C TYR A 155 -1.55 -6.61 -5.72
N PHE A 156 -2.21 -6.34 -6.85
CA PHE A 156 -1.53 -6.01 -8.10
C PHE A 156 -1.37 -4.50 -8.31
N ASN A 157 -1.76 -3.65 -7.35
CA ASN A 157 -1.70 -2.18 -7.47
C ASN A 157 -2.35 -1.68 -8.77
N ILE A 158 -3.55 -2.20 -9.04
CA ILE A 158 -4.33 -1.90 -10.23
C ILE A 158 -4.81 -0.45 -10.15
N LYS A 159 -4.53 0.31 -11.20
CA LYS A 159 -4.95 1.70 -11.37
C LYS A 159 -5.88 1.84 -12.57
N ALA A 160 -6.39 3.05 -12.77
CA ALA A 160 -7.25 3.39 -13.89
C ALA A 160 -6.56 4.36 -14.84
N TRP A 161 -6.88 4.24 -16.12
CA TRP A 161 -6.69 5.26 -17.13
C TRP A 161 -8.00 5.45 -17.91
N HIS A 162 -8.21 6.57 -18.61
CA HIS A 162 -9.50 7.04 -19.14
C HIS A 162 -10.54 5.98 -19.55
N TYR A 163 -10.15 4.90 -20.22
CA TYR A 163 -11.04 3.79 -20.58
C TYR A 163 -10.44 2.40 -20.30
N HIS A 164 -9.41 2.33 -19.45
CA HIS A 164 -8.60 1.14 -19.23
C HIS A 164 -8.34 0.87 -17.76
N ILE A 165 -8.19 -0.41 -17.44
CA ILE A 165 -7.55 -0.88 -16.22
C ILE A 165 -6.05 -0.93 -16.47
N ALA A 166 -5.26 -0.21 -15.68
CA ALA A 166 -3.80 -0.20 -15.77
C ALA A 166 -3.22 -1.13 -14.69
N VAL A 167 -2.51 -2.17 -15.11
CA VAL A 167 -1.88 -3.16 -14.23
C VAL A 167 -0.36 -3.06 -14.39
N PRO A 168 0.41 -2.83 -13.31
CA PRO A 168 1.86 -2.84 -13.40
C PRO A 168 2.36 -4.27 -13.60
N ILE A 169 3.30 -4.45 -14.54
CA ILE A 169 3.94 -5.75 -14.83
C ILE A 169 5.00 -6.06 -13.75
N ASP A 170 5.62 -5.01 -13.22
CA ASP A 170 6.68 -5.11 -12.25
C ASP A 170 6.49 -4.10 -11.11
N ARG A 171 7.27 -4.29 -10.04
CA ARG A 171 7.25 -3.42 -8.86
C ARG A 171 7.86 -2.03 -9.12
N SER A 172 8.48 -1.81 -10.28
CA SER A 172 9.08 -0.53 -10.60
C SER A 172 8.06 0.52 -11.02
N GLU A 173 6.81 0.11 -11.30
CA GLU A 173 5.75 0.98 -11.85
C GLU A 173 6.16 1.69 -13.14
N VAL A 174 7.16 1.15 -13.85
CA VAL A 174 7.61 1.65 -15.16
C VAL A 174 6.86 0.95 -16.27
N ASN A 175 6.63 -0.35 -16.12
CA ASN A 175 5.95 -1.17 -17.11
C ASN A 175 4.51 -1.45 -16.71
N TRP A 176 3.57 -1.04 -17.56
CA TRP A 176 2.13 -1.22 -17.35
C TRP A 176 1.51 -1.98 -18.51
N VAL A 177 0.46 -2.75 -18.21
CA VAL A 177 -0.50 -3.28 -19.17
C VAL A 177 -1.80 -2.50 -19.01
N PHE A 178 -2.34 -2.01 -20.11
CA PHE A 178 -3.64 -1.34 -20.13
C PHE A 178 -4.67 -2.29 -20.74
N ILE A 179 -5.66 -2.67 -19.95
CA ILE A 179 -6.74 -3.57 -20.32
C ILE A 179 -7.97 -2.70 -20.64
N PRO A 180 -8.46 -2.66 -21.89
CA PRO A 180 -9.61 -1.85 -22.25
C PRO A 180 -10.87 -2.36 -21.54
N LEU A 181 -11.68 -1.42 -21.04
CA LEU A 181 -12.98 -1.73 -20.43
C LEU A 181 -14.02 -2.13 -21.49
N ASP A 182 -13.87 -1.62 -22.72
CA ASP A 182 -14.73 -1.89 -23.86
C ASP A 182 -13.88 -2.38 -25.05
N LYS A 183 -14.11 -3.64 -25.46
CA LYS A 183 -13.37 -4.29 -26.57
C LYS A 183 -13.57 -3.57 -27.91
N GLN A 184 -14.63 -2.80 -28.08
CA GLN A 184 -14.89 -2.06 -29.33
C GLN A 184 -14.22 -0.69 -29.37
N LYS A 185 -13.75 -0.15 -28.23
CA LYS A 185 -13.30 1.24 -28.12
C LYS A 185 -11.82 1.48 -27.97
N ASP A 186 -10.98 0.46 -27.76
CA ASP A 186 -9.54 0.69 -27.83
C ASP A 186 -8.72 -0.60 -28.03
N GLN A 187 -7.86 -0.58 -29.04
CA GLN A 187 -6.84 -1.61 -29.33
C GLN A 187 -5.42 -1.11 -29.00
N THR A 188 -5.26 -0.09 -28.15
CA THR A 188 -3.92 0.40 -27.80
C THR A 188 -3.39 -0.28 -26.53
N PHE A 189 -2.59 -1.33 -26.73
CA PHE A 189 -1.75 -1.90 -25.68
C PHE A 189 -0.49 -1.04 -25.52
N TYR A 190 -0.45 -0.21 -24.48
CA TYR A 190 0.78 0.46 -24.09
C TYR A 190 1.65 -0.52 -23.31
N ARG A 191 2.93 -0.62 -23.68
CA ARG A 191 3.97 -1.36 -22.96
C ARG A 191 5.03 -0.35 -22.54
N GLY A 192 5.52 -0.46 -21.31
CA GLY A 192 6.44 0.53 -20.74
C GLY A 192 7.78 0.64 -21.50
N PRO A 193 8.58 1.67 -21.16
CA PRO A 193 9.74 2.11 -21.95
C PRO A 193 10.91 1.13 -22.06
N SER A 194 10.83 -0.07 -21.48
CA SER A 194 11.95 -1.02 -21.40
C SER A 194 11.73 -2.33 -22.16
N ARG A 195 11.21 -2.27 -23.39
CA ARG A 195 11.45 -3.29 -24.43
C ARG A 195 11.48 -2.62 -25.81
N SER A 196 12.69 -2.29 -26.26
CA SER A 196 13.05 -2.39 -27.69
C SER A 196 13.02 -3.85 -28.12
#